data_AF-F4XZB5-F1
#
_entry.id   AF-F4XZB5-F1
#
_cell.length_a   1.000
_cell.length_b   1.000
_cell.length_c   1.000
_cell.angle_alpha   90.00
_cell.angle_beta   90.00
_cell.angle_gamma   90.00
#
_symmetry.space_group_name_H-M   'P 1'
#
loop_
_entity.id
_entity.type
_entity.pdbx_description
1 polymer ?
#
loop_
_entity_poly.entity_id
_entity_poly.type
_entity_poly.pdbx_seq_one_letter_code
_entity_poly.pdbx_strand_id
1 'polypeptide(L)'
;MPLTTHTSIEKKHGRLTKRRISVFDDLTGITNQWIGLKTLIKVERTGQRGRQAYVMVAYYISSLVADAEIFAQGIRGHWGIENRLHWSKDVVFKEDRSSIKAAHAPANMSIIRSIVINLLRSNGFSSVTIAQRLISNNIPTLLALLQ
;
A
#
# COMPACT_ATOMS: atom_id res chain seq x y z
N MET A 1 -24.41 -6.05 15.43
CA MET A 1 -24.06 -4.62 15.23
C MET A 1 -22.55 -4.48 15.32
N PRO A 2 -21.90 -3.51 14.65
CA PRO A 2 -20.46 -3.33 14.82
C PRO A 2 -20.14 -2.88 16.25
N LEU A 3 -19.02 -3.37 16.79
CA LEU A 3 -18.48 -2.93 18.08
C LEU A 3 -18.09 -1.46 18.04
N THR A 4 -17.34 -1.09 17.00
CA THR A 4 -16.91 0.29 16.77
C THR A 4 -16.98 0.61 15.29
N THR A 5 -17.16 1.91 14.99
CA THR A 5 -17.11 2.41 13.62
C THR A 5 -16.30 3.69 13.54
N HIS A 6 -15.59 3.86 12.44
CA HIS A 6 -14.83 5.07 12.15
C HIS A 6 -15.09 5.50 10.71
N THR A 7 -15.30 6.79 10.47
CA THR A 7 -15.56 7.32 9.13
C THR A 7 -14.60 8.47 8.83
N SER A 8 -13.96 8.40 7.66
CA SER A 8 -13.08 9.47 7.15
C SER A 8 -13.49 9.90 5.75
N ILE A 9 -13.24 11.16 5.42
CA ILE A 9 -13.50 11.75 4.10
C ILE A 9 -12.19 12.37 3.61
N GLU A 10 -11.79 12.01 2.40
CA GLU A 10 -10.56 12.49 1.75
C GLU A 10 -10.92 13.12 0.41
N LYS A 11 -10.45 14.35 0.18
CA LYS A 11 -10.54 15.03 -1.12
C LYS A 11 -9.14 15.15 -1.71
N LYS A 12 -8.87 14.44 -2.82
CA LYS A 12 -7.55 14.44 -3.47
C LYS A 12 -7.68 14.36 -4.99
N HIS A 13 -6.97 15.22 -5.71
CA HIS A 13 -6.99 15.31 -7.19
C HIS A 13 -8.42 15.31 -7.78
N GLY A 14 -9.32 16.12 -7.19
CA GLY A 14 -10.73 16.20 -7.60
C GLY A 14 -11.60 15.02 -7.14
N ARG A 15 -11.04 13.99 -6.49
CA ARG A 15 -11.76 12.82 -5.99
C ARG A 15 -12.18 13.01 -4.55
N LEU A 16 -13.49 12.96 -4.27
CA LEU A 16 -14.03 12.80 -2.91
C LEU A 16 -14.19 11.31 -2.61
N THR A 17 -13.56 10.83 -1.55
CA THR A 17 -13.65 9.43 -1.10
C THR A 17 -14.03 9.40 0.37
N LYS A 18 -15.19 8.81 0.68
CA LYS A 18 -15.62 8.47 2.04
C LYS A 18 -15.23 7.03 2.33
N ARG A 19 -14.63 6.78 3.48
CA ARG A 19 -14.31 5.44 3.97
C ARG A 19 -14.97 5.24 5.31
N ARG A 20 -15.73 4.16 5.45
CA ARG A 20 -16.28 3.71 6.73
C ARG A 20 -15.64 2.37 7.08
N ILE A 21 -15.10 2.29 8.28
CA ILE A 21 -14.54 1.08 8.86
C ILE A 21 -15.49 0.65 9.96
N SER A 22 -15.82 -0.64 10.00
CA SER A 22 -16.68 -1.25 11.02
C SER A 22 -16.02 -2.52 11.51
N VAL A 23 -15.89 -2.65 12.83
CA VAL A 23 -15.25 -3.79 13.48
C VAL A 23 -16.31 -4.66 14.14
N PHE A 24 -16.17 -5.97 14.00
CA PHE A 24 -17.07 -6.99 14.54
C PHE A 24 -16.22 -8.04 15.28
N ASP A 25 -16.77 -8.57 16.36
CA ASP A 25 -16.29 -9.73 17.11
C ASP A 25 -17.18 -10.96 16.90
N ASP A 26 -18.35 -10.80 16.28
CA ASP A 26 -19.14 -11.90 15.79
C ASP A 26 -18.45 -12.55 14.58
N LEU A 27 -17.80 -13.68 14.85
CA LEU A 27 -17.09 -14.50 13.86
C LEU A 27 -17.91 -15.70 13.41
N THR A 28 -19.22 -15.71 13.68
CA THR A 28 -20.12 -16.80 13.28
C THR A 28 -20.03 -17.02 11.77
N GLY A 29 -19.76 -18.27 11.37
CA GLY A 29 -19.62 -18.66 9.95
C GLY A 29 -18.21 -18.48 9.36
N ILE A 30 -17.25 -17.95 10.11
CA ILE A 30 -15.83 -17.98 9.70
C ILE A 30 -15.22 -19.32 10.10
N THR A 31 -14.47 -19.95 9.18
CA THR A 31 -13.79 -21.22 9.44
C THR A 31 -12.79 -21.11 10.59
N ASN A 32 -12.68 -22.18 11.37
CA ASN A 32 -11.74 -22.30 12.49
C ASN A 32 -10.27 -22.48 12.08
N GLN A 33 -9.97 -22.54 10.77
CA GLN A 33 -8.60 -22.61 10.25
C GLN A 33 -7.77 -21.36 10.59
N TRP A 34 -8.42 -20.22 10.82
CA TRP A 34 -7.75 -18.97 11.21
C TRP A 34 -7.49 -18.92 12.72
N ILE A 35 -6.45 -19.65 13.15
CA ILE A 35 -6.08 -19.74 14.56
C ILE A 35 -5.78 -18.35 15.12
N GLY A 36 -6.43 -18.02 16.25
CA GLY A 36 -6.25 -16.74 16.94
C GLY A 36 -7.00 -15.56 16.32
N LEU A 37 -7.92 -15.81 15.37
CA LEU A 37 -8.83 -14.78 14.85
C LEU A 37 -9.70 -14.19 15.98
N LYS A 38 -9.77 -12.87 16.05
CA LYS A 38 -10.55 -12.15 17.09
C LYS A 38 -11.51 -11.12 16.52
N THR A 39 -11.20 -10.53 15.38
CA THR A 39 -12.02 -9.48 14.78
C THR A 39 -12.19 -9.63 13.28
N LEU A 40 -13.37 -9.26 12.80
CA LEU A 40 -13.71 -9.05 11.40
C LEU A 40 -13.86 -7.55 11.14
N ILE A 41 -13.23 -7.04 10.09
CA ILE A 41 -13.25 -5.63 9.74
C ILE A 41 -13.87 -5.46 8.37
N LYS A 42 -14.98 -4.72 8.30
CA LYS A 42 -15.60 -4.29 7.06
C LYS A 42 -15.10 -2.89 6.70
N VAL A 43 -14.63 -2.73 5.47
CA VAL A 43 -14.20 -1.46 4.91
C VAL A 43 -15.09 -1.11 3.74
N GLU A 44 -15.90 -0.07 3.90
CA GLU A 44 -16.75 0.48 2.87
C GLU A 44 -16.11 1.74 2.31
N ARG A 45 -15.98 1.81 0.98
CA ARG A 45 -15.41 2.94 0.28
C ARG A 45 -16.44 3.45 -0.71
N THR A 46 -16.81 4.72 -0.59
CA THR A 46 -17.70 5.37 -1.55
C THR A 46 -17.06 6.65 -2.05
N GLY A 47 -17.42 7.04 -3.26
CA GLY A 47 -16.91 8.27 -3.85
C GLY A 47 -17.38 8.45 -5.28
N GLN A 48 -16.77 9.42 -5.94
CA GLN A 48 -16.99 9.67 -7.36
C GLN A 48 -15.67 9.59 -8.11
N ARG A 49 -15.65 8.92 -9.26
CA ARG A 49 -14.54 8.94 -10.22
C ARG A 49 -15.05 9.62 -11.49
N GLY A 50 -14.62 10.86 -11.72
CA GLY A 50 -15.25 11.70 -12.75
C GLY A 50 -16.73 11.94 -12.41
N ARG A 51 -17.64 11.58 -13.31
CA ARG A 51 -19.10 11.70 -13.11
C ARG A 51 -19.77 10.43 -12.57
N GLN A 52 -19.01 9.35 -12.34
CA GLN A 52 -19.58 8.06 -11.89
C GLN A 52 -19.34 7.85 -10.39
N ALA A 53 -20.43 7.60 -9.66
CA ALA A 53 -20.35 7.16 -8.27
C ALA A 53 -19.88 5.71 -8.19
N TYR A 54 -19.14 5.36 -7.15
CA TYR A 54 -18.75 3.99 -6.87
C TYR A 54 -18.94 3.64 -5.40
N VAL A 55 -19.18 2.35 -5.16
CA VAL A 55 -19.22 1.73 -3.83
C VAL A 55 -18.37 0.46 -3.91
N MET A 56 -17.49 0.29 -2.93
CA MET A 56 -16.63 -0.89 -2.81
C MET A 56 -16.64 -1.34 -1.35
N VAL A 57 -16.75 -2.65 -1.14
CA VAL A 57 -16.67 -3.28 0.18
C VAL A 57 -15.51 -4.26 0.17
N ALA A 58 -14.68 -4.20 1.21
CA ALA A 58 -13.63 -5.18 1.46
C ALA A 58 -13.74 -5.67 2.91
N TYR A 59 -13.36 -6.92 3.14
CA TYR A 59 -13.34 -7.54 4.46
C TYR A 59 -11.90 -7.93 4.82
N TYR A 60 -11.54 -7.74 6.09
CA TYR A 60 -10.27 -8.14 6.66
C TYR A 60 -10.54 -8.96 7.92
N ILE A 61 -9.65 -9.88 8.23
CA ILE A 61 -9.66 -10.68 9.44
C ILE A 61 -8.41 -10.35 10.26
N SER A 62 -8.52 -10.31 11.59
CA SER A 62 -7.38 -9.98 12.45
C SER A 62 -7.41 -10.70 13.79
N SER A 63 -6.23 -11.09 14.27
CA SER A 63 -6.03 -11.55 15.65
C SER A 63 -5.94 -10.39 16.65
N LEU A 64 -5.92 -9.14 16.18
CA LEU A 64 -5.92 -7.94 16.99
C LEU A 64 -7.35 -7.57 17.41
N VAL A 65 -7.51 -7.20 18.68
CA VAL A 65 -8.72 -6.50 19.18
C VAL A 65 -8.36 -5.03 19.30
N ALA A 66 -8.98 -4.20 18.48
CA ALA A 66 -8.75 -2.76 18.46
C ALA A 66 -9.95 -2.03 17.85
N ASP A 67 -10.00 -0.72 18.07
CA ASP A 67 -11.06 0.11 17.54
C ASP A 67 -10.93 0.35 16.03
N ALA A 68 -12.06 0.68 15.40
CA ALA A 68 -12.14 0.98 13.97
C ALA A 68 -11.17 2.08 13.51
N GLU A 69 -10.79 3.01 14.38
CA GLU A 69 -9.79 4.05 14.08
C GLU A 69 -8.38 3.47 13.92
N ILE A 70 -7.95 2.57 14.82
CA ILE A 70 -6.64 1.91 14.73
C ILE A 70 -6.55 1.10 13.43
N PHE A 71 -7.59 0.34 13.10
CA PHE A 71 -7.65 -0.36 11.83
C PHE A 71 -7.67 0.60 10.63
N ALA A 72 -8.39 1.72 10.71
CA ALA A 72 -8.41 2.72 9.64
C ALA A 72 -7.01 3.29 9.38
N GLN A 73 -6.25 3.59 10.43
CA GLN A 73 -4.85 4.05 10.34
C GLN A 73 -3.95 2.97 9.72
N GLY A 74 -4.02 1.73 10.20
CA GLY A 74 -3.24 0.61 9.67
C GLY A 74 -3.53 0.34 8.18
N ILE A 75 -4.80 0.27 7.81
CA ILE A 75 -5.24 0.09 6.40
C ILE A 75 -4.74 1.27 5.54
N ARG A 76 -4.81 2.51 6.04
CA ARG A 76 -4.32 3.68 5.31
C ARG A 76 -2.80 3.66 5.16
N GLY A 77 -2.08 3.25 6.20
CA GLY A 77 -0.63 3.09 6.21
C GLY A 77 -0.17 2.02 5.22
N HIS A 78 -0.87 0.89 5.16
CA HIS A 78 -0.60 -0.17 4.19
C HIS A 78 -0.71 0.34 2.73
N TRP A 79 -1.73 1.16 2.42
CA TRP A 79 -1.81 1.81 1.10
C TRP A 79 -0.61 2.72 0.80
N GLY A 80 0.02 3.29 1.83
CA GLY A 80 1.26 4.04 1.70
C GLY A 80 2.40 3.19 1.16
N ILE A 81 2.50 1.91 1.57
CA ILE A 81 3.51 0.97 1.08
C ILE A 81 3.27 0.68 -0.41
N GLU A 82 2.04 0.34 -0.78
CA GLU A 82 1.66 0.09 -2.18
C GLU A 82 2.03 1.27 -3.10
N ASN A 83 1.63 2.47 -2.69
CA ASN A 83 1.83 3.65 -3.51
C ASN A 83 3.29 4.13 -3.55
N ARG A 84 4.06 3.92 -2.47
CA ARG A 84 5.45 4.38 -2.39
C ARG A 84 6.42 3.33 -2.93
N LEU A 85 6.24 2.05 -2.62
CA LEU A 85 7.19 1.01 -3.00
C LEU A 85 6.78 0.33 -4.31
N HIS A 86 5.61 -0.31 -4.35
CA HIS A 86 5.19 -1.14 -5.48
C HIS A 86 5.04 -0.33 -6.75
N TRP A 87 4.31 0.80 -6.70
CA TRP A 87 4.17 1.66 -7.88
C TRP A 87 5.52 2.11 -8.47
N SER A 88 6.52 2.43 -7.63
CA SER A 88 7.85 2.78 -8.12
C SER A 88 8.55 1.59 -8.77
N LYS A 89 8.41 0.38 -8.21
CA LYS A 89 8.96 -0.84 -8.84
C LYS A 89 8.31 -1.10 -10.19
N ASP A 90 6.99 -1.06 -10.26
CA ASP A 90 6.21 -1.46 -11.43
C ASP A 90 6.33 -0.45 -12.56
N VAL A 91 6.23 0.85 -12.25
CA VAL A 91 6.16 1.91 -13.27
C VAL A 91 7.53 2.53 -13.56
N VAL A 92 8.30 2.85 -12.52
CA VAL A 92 9.58 3.57 -12.67
C VAL A 92 10.70 2.59 -13.01
N PHE A 93 10.78 1.46 -12.30
CA PHE A 93 11.73 0.39 -12.59
C PHE A 93 11.21 -0.67 -13.57
N LYS A 94 9.98 -0.51 -14.08
CA LYS A 94 9.37 -1.36 -15.12
C LYS A 94 9.38 -2.84 -14.75
N GLU A 95 9.19 -3.17 -13.48
CA GLU A 95 9.22 -4.55 -12.98
C GLU A 95 8.22 -5.44 -13.74
N ASP A 96 6.99 -4.97 -13.96
CA ASP A 96 5.96 -5.69 -14.74
C ASP A 96 6.35 -5.98 -16.20
N ARG A 97 7.24 -5.17 -16.77
CA ARG A 97 7.72 -5.34 -18.15
C ARG A 97 9.00 -6.17 -18.24
N SER A 98 9.55 -6.60 -17.10
CA SER A 98 10.77 -7.38 -17.03
C SER A 98 10.52 -8.78 -17.59
N SER A 99 11.31 -9.19 -18.58
CA SER A 99 11.29 -10.55 -19.13
C SER A 99 12.12 -11.55 -18.31
N ILE A 100 12.78 -11.09 -17.25
CA ILE A 100 13.54 -11.93 -16.32
C ILE A 100 12.59 -12.93 -15.66
N LYS A 101 12.76 -14.21 -15.97
CA LYS A 101 11.94 -15.33 -15.45
C LYS A 101 12.77 -16.49 -14.90
N ALA A 102 14.10 -16.41 -14.96
CA ALA A 102 14.99 -17.50 -14.61
C ALA A 102 15.14 -17.66 -13.09
N ALA A 103 14.74 -18.82 -12.56
CA ALA A 103 14.95 -19.23 -11.17
C ALA A 103 14.66 -18.09 -10.16
N HIS A 104 15.64 -17.73 -9.32
CA HIS A 104 15.51 -16.68 -8.30
C HIS A 104 15.78 -15.26 -8.80
N ALA A 105 16.08 -15.07 -10.09
CA ALA A 105 16.40 -13.75 -10.64
C ALA A 105 15.26 -12.72 -10.48
N PRO A 106 13.97 -13.05 -10.64
CA PRO A 106 12.88 -12.09 -10.39
C PRO A 106 12.86 -11.60 -8.94
N ALA A 107 12.99 -12.52 -7.97
CA ALA A 107 12.99 -12.21 -6.55
C ALA A 107 14.21 -11.35 -6.16
N ASN A 108 15.40 -11.75 -6.61
CA ASN A 108 16.64 -11.00 -6.38
C ASN A 108 16.55 -9.59 -6.96
N MET A 109 16.02 -9.45 -8.17
CA MET A 109 15.84 -8.15 -8.80
C MET A 109 14.84 -7.27 -8.04
N SER A 110 13.76 -7.85 -7.51
CA SER A 110 12.81 -7.11 -6.68
C SER A 110 13.43 -6.62 -5.37
N ILE A 111 14.32 -7.41 -4.75
CA ILE A 111 15.09 -7.00 -3.57
C ILE A 111 16.03 -5.84 -3.92
N ILE A 112 16.79 -5.96 -5.01
CA ILE A 112 17.71 -4.90 -5.47
C ILE A 112 16.94 -3.60 -5.71
N ARG A 113 15.79 -3.65 -6.39
CA ARG A 113 14.93 -2.47 -6.59
C ARG A 113 14.48 -1.85 -5.27
N SER A 114 14.10 -2.67 -4.27
CA SER A 114 13.77 -2.16 -2.93
C SER A 114 14.95 -1.43 -2.29
N ILE A 115 16.16 -2.01 -2.37
CA ILE A 115 17.38 -1.40 -1.82
C ILE A 115 17.63 -0.04 -2.47
N VAL A 116 17.58 0.02 -3.80
CA VAL A 116 17.77 1.28 -4.56
C VAL A 116 16.72 2.32 -4.16
N ILE A 117 15.44 1.96 -4.08
CA ILE A 117 14.38 2.89 -3.67
C ILE A 117 14.66 3.45 -2.27
N ASN A 118 15.08 2.61 -1.33
CA ASN A 118 15.41 3.04 0.02
C ASN A 118 16.63 3.95 0.04
N LEU A 119 17.69 3.61 -0.70
CA LEU A 119 18.90 4.43 -0.82
C LEU A 119 18.57 5.84 -1.33
N LEU A 120 17.76 5.94 -2.38
CA LEU A 120 17.33 7.22 -2.94
C LEU A 120 16.55 8.05 -1.91
N ARG A 121 15.67 7.41 -1.14
CA ARG A 121 14.89 8.09 -0.10
C ARG A 121 15.75 8.58 1.06
N SER A 122 16.70 7.76 1.51
CA SER A 122 17.65 8.14 2.56
C SER A 122 18.49 9.35 2.15
N ASN A 123 18.78 9.49 0.85
CA ASN A 123 19.45 10.64 0.26
C ASN A 123 18.51 11.82 -0.07
N GLY A 124 17.29 11.84 0.48
CA GLY A 124 16.37 12.99 0.38
C GLY A 124 15.50 13.04 -0.89
N PHE A 125 15.58 12.05 -1.78
CA PHE A 125 14.72 12.03 -2.96
C PHE A 125 13.29 11.59 -2.61
N SER A 126 12.37 12.56 -2.61
CA SER A 126 10.94 12.30 -2.44
C SER A 126 10.28 11.66 -3.67
N SER A 127 10.88 11.81 -4.86
CA SER A 127 10.43 11.23 -6.12
C SER A 127 11.51 10.39 -6.77
N VAL A 128 11.26 9.07 -6.86
CA VAL A 128 12.14 8.10 -7.51
C VAL A 128 12.32 8.41 -9.00
N THR A 129 11.29 8.94 -9.66
CA THR A 129 11.36 9.35 -11.07
C THR A 129 12.34 10.51 -11.30
N ILE A 130 12.36 11.49 -10.38
CA ILE A 130 13.30 12.62 -10.47
C ILE A 130 14.72 12.12 -10.22
N ALA A 131 14.91 11.30 -9.18
CA ALA A 131 16.20 10.69 -8.88
C ALA A 131 16.75 9.89 -10.07
N GLN A 132 15.93 9.01 -10.67
CA GLN A 132 16.33 8.24 -11.85
C GLN A 132 16.79 9.15 -12.99
N ARG A 133 16.05 10.23 -13.30
CA ARG A 133 16.46 11.17 -14.37
C ARG A 133 17.80 11.87 -14.09
N LEU A 134 18.06 12.23 -12.84
CA LEU A 134 19.30 12.89 -12.45
C LEU A 134 20.51 11.94 -12.48
N ILE A 135 20.28 10.66 -12.16
CA ILE A 135 21.35 9.69 -11.91
C ILE A 135 21.60 8.76 -13.10
N SER A 136 20.62 8.53 -13.97
CA SER A 136 20.65 7.51 -15.03
C SER A 136 21.84 7.61 -16.00
N ASN A 137 22.52 8.75 -16.06
CA ASN A 137 23.74 8.94 -16.87
C ASN A 137 24.86 9.66 -16.11
N ASN A 138 24.83 9.66 -14.77
CA ASN A 138 25.84 10.32 -13.94
C ASN A 138 26.38 9.34 -12.88
N ILE A 139 27.37 8.55 -13.29
CA ILE A 139 28.03 7.55 -12.44
C ILE A 139 28.65 8.17 -11.18
N PRO A 140 29.37 9.32 -11.25
CA PRO A 140 29.88 9.98 -10.05
C PRO A 140 28.78 10.29 -9.03
N THR A 141 27.65 10.85 -9.46
CA THR A 141 26.51 11.13 -8.58
C THR A 141 25.89 9.85 -8.03
N LEU A 142 25.82 8.77 -8.82
CA LEU A 142 25.34 7.46 -8.34
C LEU A 142 26.23 6.92 -7.21
N LEU A 143 27.55 7.01 -7.35
CA LEU A 143 28.51 6.51 -6.36
C LEU A 143 28.48 7.34 -5.07
N ALA A 144 28.25 8.65 -5.17
CA ALA A 144 28.12 9.53 -4.00
C ALA A 144 26.93 9.16 -3.10
N LEU A 145 25.91 8.46 -3.62
CA LEU A 145 24.75 8.02 -2.83
C LEU A 145 25.03 6.83 -1.93
N LEU A 146 26.18 6.17 -2.11
CA LEU A 146 26.60 4.98 -1.37
C LEU A 146 27.58 5.28 -0.21
N GLN A 147 27.96 6.56 -0.05
CA GLN A 147 28.85 7.05 1.01
C GLN A 147 28.02 7.55 2.20
#